data_AF-D7LA65-F1
#
_entry.id   AF-D7LA65-F1
#
_cell.length_a   1.000
_cell.length_b   1.000
_cell.length_c   1.000
_cell.angle_alpha   90.00
_cell.angle_beta   90.00
_cell.angle_gamma   90.00
#
_symmetry.space_group_name_H-M   'P 1'
#
loop_
_entity.id
_entity.type
_entity.pdbx_description
1 polymer ?
#
loop_
_entity_poly.entity_id
_entity_poly.type
_entity_poly.pdbx_seq_one_letter_code
_entity_poly.pdbx_strand_id
1 'polypeptide(L)'
;MEDTPCKCLANPLISRGLTNSTADLDESFSSFIIVSTGLAENQSLSEAWAKIPEKLAFYDYIGNNPAKGGLFRAGSMDNGDGIAVGWLGHPVFRNKEGRELFVRRMPTFFETFPVVLVDGDGIVRADVPFRRAESKYSVEQVGVTVEFYGGELNGVSYSDPATVKKYARRAQLGEIFELDRATLKSDGVFRSSPRGWFTFGHALFALLFFFGHIWHGARTLFRDVFAGIDPDLDAQVKFGAFQKLGDPTTKRQAV
;
A
#
# COMPACT_ATOMS: atom_id res chain seq x y z
N MET A 1 -8.05 -46.90 4.20
CA MET A 1 -7.50 -45.74 3.47
C MET A 1 -7.97 -44.53 4.25
N GLU A 2 -7.06 -43.93 5.01
CA GLU A 2 -7.35 -42.70 5.76
C GLU A 2 -7.55 -41.56 4.76
N ASP A 3 -8.72 -40.92 4.85
CA ASP A 3 -8.98 -39.64 4.21
C ASP A 3 -8.00 -38.61 4.77
N THR A 4 -6.98 -38.32 3.98
CA THR A 4 -6.07 -37.21 4.26
C THR A 4 -6.83 -35.92 3.93
N PRO A 5 -7.10 -35.03 4.88
CA PRO A 5 -7.81 -33.80 4.58
C PRO A 5 -6.92 -32.97 3.64
N CYS A 6 -7.52 -32.56 2.52
CA CYS A 6 -6.93 -31.66 1.55
C CYS A 6 -6.37 -30.45 2.32
N LYS A 7 -5.04 -30.29 2.35
CA LYS A 7 -4.40 -29.07 2.88
C LYS A 7 -4.93 -27.91 2.05
N CYS A 8 -5.90 -27.17 2.60
CA CYS A 8 -6.32 -25.88 2.07
C CYS A 8 -5.05 -25.07 1.82
N LEU A 9 -4.77 -24.78 0.54
CA LEU A 9 -3.78 -23.79 0.14
C LEU A 9 -4.00 -22.56 1.02
N ALA A 10 -3.02 -22.24 1.88
CA ALA A 10 -3.12 -21.09 2.77
C ALA A 10 -3.54 -19.88 1.93
N ASN A 11 -4.60 -19.18 2.36
CA ASN A 11 -5.16 -18.04 1.64
C ASN A 11 -4.00 -17.13 1.17
N PRO A 12 -3.86 -16.81 -0.14
CA PRO A 12 -2.64 -16.19 -0.68
C PRO A 12 -2.23 -14.88 0.02
N LEU A 13 -3.19 -14.12 0.56
CA LEU A 13 -2.95 -12.92 1.36
C LEU A 13 -2.24 -13.21 2.68
N ILE A 14 -2.48 -14.37 3.29
CA ILE A 14 -1.82 -14.81 4.53
C ILE A 14 -0.34 -15.09 4.28
N SER A 15 0.01 -15.57 3.09
CA SER A 15 1.40 -15.94 2.78
C SER A 15 2.29 -14.78 2.31
N ARG A 16 1.71 -13.74 1.68
CA ARG A 16 2.49 -12.64 1.06
C ARG A 16 2.07 -11.24 1.48
N GLY A 17 1.07 -11.10 2.36
CA GLY A 17 0.50 -9.82 2.75
C GLY A 17 -0.45 -9.23 1.70
N LEU A 18 -1.05 -8.08 2.04
CA LEU A 18 -2.03 -7.35 1.22
C LEU A 18 -1.43 -6.81 -0.09
N THR A 19 -2.30 -6.39 -1.01
CA THR A 19 -1.90 -5.62 -2.19
C THR A 19 -2.13 -4.12 -1.93
N ASN A 20 -1.53 -3.26 -2.75
CA ASN A 20 -1.84 -1.83 -2.68
C ASN A 20 -3.29 -1.54 -3.10
N SER A 21 -3.80 -2.28 -4.08
CA SER A 21 -5.18 -2.09 -4.56
C SER A 21 -6.24 -2.41 -3.50
N THR A 22 -5.99 -3.39 -2.62
CA THR A 22 -6.90 -3.67 -1.50
C THR A 22 -6.85 -2.54 -0.46
N ALA A 23 -5.68 -1.97 -0.21
CA ALA A 23 -5.53 -0.82 0.69
C ALA A 23 -6.15 0.47 0.12
N ASP A 24 -6.06 0.70 -1.20
CA ASP A 24 -6.63 1.89 -1.86
C ASP A 24 -8.16 1.80 -2.01
N LEU A 25 -8.73 0.58 -2.04
CA LEU A 25 -10.18 0.35 -2.08
C LEU A 25 -10.85 0.38 -0.71
N ASP A 26 -10.07 0.61 0.36
CA ASP A 26 -10.51 0.69 1.76
C ASP A 26 -11.21 -0.62 2.22
N GLU A 27 -10.50 -1.52 2.89
CA GLU A 27 -11.09 -2.77 3.42
C GLU A 27 -12.14 -2.52 4.53
N SER A 28 -12.33 -1.25 4.91
CA SER A 28 -13.48 -0.77 5.68
C SER A 28 -14.81 -1.34 5.18
N PHE A 29 -14.97 -1.66 3.89
CA PHE A 29 -16.18 -2.30 3.37
C PHE A 29 -16.52 -3.63 4.08
N SER A 30 -15.56 -4.50 4.39
CA SER A 30 -15.88 -5.78 5.02
C SER A 30 -16.24 -5.63 6.50
N SER A 31 -15.50 -4.79 7.23
CA SER A 31 -15.79 -4.50 8.63
C SER A 31 -17.11 -3.75 8.78
N PHE A 32 -17.36 -2.77 7.91
CA PHE A 32 -18.59 -1.98 7.89
C PHE A 32 -19.82 -2.83 7.58
N ILE A 33 -19.73 -3.80 6.67
CA ILE A 33 -20.83 -4.75 6.41
C ILE A 33 -21.15 -5.58 7.66
N ILE A 34 -20.12 -6.11 8.35
CA ILE A 34 -20.32 -6.92 9.55
C ILE A 34 -20.97 -6.09 10.67
N VAL A 35 -20.45 -4.89 10.92
CA VAL A 35 -20.99 -3.98 11.94
C VAL A 35 -22.43 -3.56 11.59
N SER A 36 -22.69 -3.18 10.35
CA SER A 36 -24.04 -2.79 9.90
C SER A 36 -25.05 -3.93 10.05
N THR A 37 -24.63 -5.17 9.80
CA THR A 37 -25.47 -6.35 10.01
C THR A 37 -25.77 -6.57 11.49
N GLY A 38 -24.77 -6.45 12.37
CA GLY A 38 -24.97 -6.55 13.82
C GLY A 38 -25.92 -5.47 14.36
N LEU A 39 -25.79 -4.23 13.87
CA LEU A 39 -26.70 -3.14 14.22
C LEU A 39 -28.13 -3.40 13.73
N ALA A 40 -28.31 -3.97 12.53
CA ALA A 40 -29.61 -4.38 12.02
C ALA A 40 -30.25 -5.51 12.84
N GLU A 41 -29.44 -6.32 13.51
CA GLU A 41 -29.85 -7.35 14.47
C GLU A 41 -30.10 -6.79 15.90
N ASN A 42 -30.19 -5.46 16.06
CA ASN A 42 -30.36 -4.75 17.34
C ASN A 42 -29.23 -4.95 18.36
N GLN A 43 -28.02 -5.26 17.90
CA GLN A 43 -26.85 -5.29 18.79
C GLN A 43 -26.38 -3.86 19.09
N SER A 44 -25.76 -3.68 20.24
CA SER A 44 -25.05 -2.44 20.55
C SER A 44 -23.82 -2.26 19.66
N LEU A 45 -23.35 -1.02 19.49
CA LEU A 45 -22.10 -0.73 18.76
C LEU A 45 -20.91 -1.53 19.32
N SER A 46 -20.81 -1.63 20.64
CA SER A 46 -19.75 -2.39 21.31
C SER A 46 -19.78 -3.87 20.94
N GLU A 47 -20.96 -4.49 20.96
CA GLU A 47 -21.14 -5.90 20.57
C GLU A 47 -20.84 -6.13 19.09
N ALA A 48 -21.27 -5.22 18.22
CA ALA A 48 -21.03 -5.32 16.78
C ALA A 48 -19.54 -5.23 16.45
N TRP A 49 -18.82 -4.27 17.04
CA TRP A 49 -17.38 -4.11 16.85
C TRP A 49 -16.56 -5.22 17.52
N ALA A 50 -17.04 -5.78 18.64
CA ALA A 50 -16.38 -6.91 19.29
C ALA A 50 -16.40 -8.21 18.46
N LYS A 51 -17.31 -8.33 17.49
CA LYS A 51 -17.37 -9.48 16.56
C LYS A 51 -16.33 -9.42 15.46
N ILE A 52 -15.69 -8.27 15.25
CA ILE A 52 -14.67 -8.12 14.20
C ILE A 52 -13.42 -8.91 14.61
N PRO A 53 -12.96 -9.86 13.77
CA PRO A 53 -11.70 -10.55 14.04
C PRO A 53 -10.54 -9.56 13.99
N GLU A 54 -9.65 -9.59 14.98
CA GLU A 54 -8.47 -8.71 15.03
C GLU A 54 -7.62 -8.79 13.76
N LYS A 55 -7.55 -9.98 13.14
CA LYS A 55 -6.84 -10.18 11.88
C LYS A 55 -7.44 -9.37 10.72
N LEU A 56 -8.76 -9.23 10.68
CA LEU A 56 -9.44 -8.42 9.67
C LEU A 56 -9.18 -6.93 9.93
N ALA A 57 -9.29 -6.49 11.19
CA ALA A 57 -8.92 -5.13 11.58
C ALA A 57 -7.44 -4.82 11.24
N PHE A 58 -6.55 -5.80 11.40
CA PHE A 58 -5.13 -5.62 11.09
C PHE A 58 -4.88 -5.46 9.60
N TYR A 59 -5.70 -6.05 8.73
CA TYR A 59 -5.60 -5.80 7.31
C TYR A 59 -6.01 -4.36 6.93
N ASP A 60 -6.94 -3.73 7.66
CA ASP A 60 -7.30 -2.32 7.52
C ASP A 60 -6.30 -1.36 8.19
N TYR A 61 -5.01 -1.69 8.16
CA TYR A 61 -3.92 -0.85 8.65
C TYR A 61 -2.89 -0.60 7.54
N ILE A 62 -2.61 0.67 7.24
CA ILE A 62 -1.75 1.08 6.12
C ILE A 62 -0.30 0.58 6.25
N GLY A 63 0.17 0.27 7.47
CA GLY A 63 1.49 -0.33 7.66
C GLY A 63 1.62 -1.68 6.95
N ASN A 64 0.50 -2.36 6.70
CA ASN A 64 0.46 -3.60 5.93
C ASN A 64 0.42 -3.42 4.41
N ASN A 65 0.32 -2.19 3.92
CA ASN A 65 0.34 -1.89 2.49
C ASN A 65 1.79 -2.00 1.94
N PRO A 66 2.06 -2.90 0.96
CA PRO A 66 3.40 -3.07 0.39
C PRO A 66 3.97 -1.81 -0.29
N ALA A 67 3.13 -0.82 -0.61
CA ALA A 67 3.53 0.42 -1.28
C ALA A 67 3.98 1.54 -0.31
N LYS A 68 4.15 1.26 0.99
CA LYS A 68 4.65 2.23 1.99
C LYS A 68 6.13 2.07 2.37
N GLY A 69 6.81 1.08 1.79
CA GLY A 69 8.22 0.81 2.06
C GLY A 69 9.19 1.80 1.41
N GLY A 70 10.49 1.49 1.49
CA GLY A 70 11.53 2.23 0.77
C GLY A 70 12.69 1.31 0.40
N LEU A 71 13.39 1.62 -0.70
CA LEU A 71 14.42 0.75 -1.29
C LEU A 71 15.58 0.41 -0.35
N PHE A 72 15.99 1.35 0.50
CA PHE A 72 17.08 1.14 1.46
C PHE A 72 16.59 0.88 2.88
N ARG A 73 15.28 0.75 3.07
CA ARG A 73 14.68 0.40 4.34
C ARG A 73 14.64 -1.12 4.46
N ALA A 74 15.78 -1.70 4.83
CA ALA A 74 15.95 -3.16 4.92
C ALA A 74 15.26 -3.75 6.16
N GLY A 75 15.09 -5.08 6.15
CA GLY A 75 14.55 -5.86 7.27
C GLY A 75 13.07 -6.19 7.16
N SER A 76 12.53 -6.77 8.23
CA SER A 76 11.10 -7.07 8.36
C SER A 76 10.27 -5.80 8.55
N MET A 77 8.95 -5.93 8.36
CA MET A 77 8.01 -4.85 8.65
C MET A 77 8.03 -4.46 10.13
N ASP A 78 8.17 -5.44 11.02
CA ASP A 78 8.27 -5.24 12.47
C ASP A 78 9.44 -4.35 12.92
N ASN A 79 10.54 -4.31 12.14
CA ASN A 79 11.66 -3.39 12.42
C ASN A 79 11.30 -1.93 12.15
N GLY A 80 10.22 -1.69 11.40
CA GLY A 80 9.68 -0.38 11.10
C GLY A 80 8.77 0.11 12.21
N ASP A 81 7.50 -0.24 12.15
CA ASP A 81 6.46 0.25 13.05
C ASP A 81 6.38 -0.49 14.39
N GLY A 82 6.76 -1.77 14.43
CA GLY A 82 6.84 -2.59 15.64
C GLY A 82 6.08 -3.91 15.51
N ILE A 83 6.19 -4.75 16.54
CA ILE A 83 5.42 -6.00 16.61
C ILE A 83 4.00 -5.67 17.09
N ALA A 84 2.98 -6.04 16.31
CA ALA A 84 1.59 -5.85 16.73
C ALA A 84 1.24 -6.75 17.92
N VAL A 85 0.75 -6.14 19.00
CA VAL A 85 0.42 -6.82 20.27
C VAL A 85 -1.08 -7.07 20.37
N GLY A 86 -1.90 -6.06 20.08
CA GLY A 86 -3.35 -6.15 20.20
C GLY A 86 -4.08 -5.01 19.50
N TRP A 87 -5.35 -5.23 19.15
CA TRP A 87 -6.21 -4.20 18.56
C TRP A 87 -6.80 -3.32 19.67
N LEU A 88 -6.64 -2.00 19.55
CA LEU A 88 -7.13 -1.06 20.56
C LEU A 88 -8.65 -0.81 20.47
N GLY A 89 -9.29 -1.25 19.38
CA GLY A 89 -10.69 -0.98 19.10
C GLY A 89 -10.89 0.11 18.05
N HIS A 90 -12.11 0.19 17.52
CA HIS A 90 -12.49 1.16 16.50
C HIS A 90 -12.76 2.54 17.14
N PRO A 91 -12.02 3.60 16.76
CA PRO A 91 -12.23 4.95 17.28
C PRO A 91 -13.36 5.68 16.55
N VAL A 92 -14.37 6.11 17.28
CA VAL A 92 -15.44 6.99 16.77
C VAL A 92 -15.23 8.39 17.31
N PHE A 93 -15.03 9.36 16.41
CA PHE A 93 -14.85 10.75 16.77
C PHE A 93 -16.19 11.48 16.74
N ARG A 94 -16.46 12.32 17.74
CA ARG A 94 -17.69 13.14 17.78
C ARG A 94 -17.35 14.59 18.11
N ASN A 95 -18.08 15.54 17.53
CA ASN A 95 -17.99 16.95 17.95
C ASN A 95 -18.88 17.24 19.17
N LYS A 96 -18.86 18.47 19.70
CA LYS A 96 -19.75 18.92 20.79
C LYS A 96 -21.24 18.75 20.51
N GLU A 97 -21.65 18.74 19.24
CA GLU A 97 -23.05 18.54 18.82
C GLU A 97 -23.43 17.05 18.74
N GLY A 98 -22.50 16.15 19.03
CA GLY A 98 -22.70 14.70 18.96
C GLY A 98 -22.62 14.11 17.55
N ARG A 99 -22.29 14.92 16.54
CA ARG A 99 -22.12 14.45 15.15
C ARG A 99 -20.85 13.63 15.03
N GLU A 100 -20.97 12.49 14.38
CA GLU A 100 -19.84 11.62 14.06
C GLU A 100 -18.94 12.26 13.00
N LEU A 101 -17.63 12.12 13.22
CA LEU A 101 -16.58 12.63 12.36
C LEU A 101 -15.66 11.50 11.92
N PHE A 102 -15.25 11.54 10.67
CA PHE A 102 -14.37 10.57 10.04
C PHE A 102 -13.01 11.20 9.77
N VAL A 103 -11.93 10.52 10.18
CA VAL A 103 -10.57 10.96 9.87
C VAL A 103 -10.26 10.59 8.41
N ARG A 104 -9.80 11.57 7.62
CA ARG A 104 -9.34 11.30 6.26
C ARG A 104 -8.10 10.40 6.30
N ARG A 105 -8.22 9.16 5.79
CA ARG A 105 -7.10 8.22 5.65
C ARG A 105 -5.98 8.78 4.78
N MET A 106 -4.73 8.45 5.12
CA MET A 106 -3.54 8.79 4.32
C MET A 106 -3.55 7.99 3.01
N PRO A 107 -3.54 8.64 1.83
CA PRO A 107 -3.36 7.92 0.58
C PRO A 107 -1.95 7.36 0.45
N THR A 108 -1.80 6.28 -0.32
CA THR A 108 -0.54 5.53 -0.47
C THR A 108 0.65 6.42 -0.83
N PHE A 109 0.47 7.37 -1.76
CA PHE A 109 1.52 8.24 -2.28
C PHE A 109 2.21 9.14 -1.23
N PHE A 110 1.53 9.49 -0.15
CA PHE A 110 2.02 10.50 0.79
C PHE A 110 2.87 9.89 1.91
N GLU A 111 4.08 10.42 2.15
CA GLU A 111 4.88 10.06 3.35
C GLU A 111 4.33 10.74 4.62
N THR A 112 3.83 11.97 4.48
CA THR A 112 3.17 12.73 5.54
C THR A 112 1.86 13.28 5.01
N PHE A 113 0.83 13.32 5.85
CA PHE A 113 -0.50 13.78 5.45
C PHE A 113 -1.17 14.49 6.63
N PRO A 114 -1.92 15.58 6.41
CA PRO A 114 -2.54 16.34 7.49
C PRO A 114 -3.68 15.56 8.15
N VAL A 115 -3.97 15.88 9.41
CA VAL A 115 -5.13 15.35 10.12
C VAL A 115 -6.33 16.25 9.86
N VAL A 116 -7.29 15.72 9.10
CA VAL A 116 -8.54 16.39 8.76
C VAL A 116 -9.69 15.45 9.11
N LEU A 117 -10.69 15.98 9.80
CA LEU A 117 -11.91 15.28 10.18
C LEU A 117 -13.09 15.86 9.40
N VAL A 118 -13.82 14.98 8.74
CA VAL A 118 -15.00 15.32 7.92
C VAL A 118 -16.25 14.69 8.53
N ASP A 119 -17.42 15.28 8.29
CA ASP A 119 -18.70 14.62 8.60
C ASP A 119 -19.11 13.64 7.48
N GLY A 120 -20.29 13.02 7.62
CA GLY A 120 -20.83 12.09 6.62
C GLY A 120 -21.11 12.70 5.25
N ASP A 121 -21.20 14.03 5.15
CA ASP A 121 -21.38 14.76 3.89
C ASP A 121 -20.04 15.14 3.24
N GLY A 122 -18.91 14.79 3.88
CA GLY A 122 -17.57 15.15 3.44
C GLY A 122 -17.17 16.60 3.76
N ILE A 123 -17.93 17.30 4.61
CA ILE A 123 -17.63 18.67 5.01
C ILE A 123 -16.60 18.64 6.16
N VAL A 124 -15.56 19.45 6.05
CA VAL A 124 -14.53 19.57 7.09
C VAL A 124 -15.13 20.19 8.36
N ARG A 125 -14.98 19.48 9.48
CA ARG A 125 -15.50 19.90 10.79
C ARG A 125 -14.41 20.08 11.85
N ALA A 126 -13.29 19.37 11.74
CA ALA A 126 -12.15 19.59 12.62
C ALA A 126 -10.82 19.30 11.92
N ASP A 127 -9.74 19.93 12.39
CA ASP A 127 -8.39 19.70 11.91
C ASP A 127 -7.34 19.84 13.03
N VAL A 128 -6.12 19.43 12.71
CA VAL A 128 -4.93 19.80 13.49
C VAL A 128 -4.19 20.89 12.71
N PRO A 129 -4.40 22.18 13.06
CA PRO A 129 -3.88 23.28 12.26
C PRO A 129 -2.36 23.37 12.34
N PHE A 130 -1.72 23.66 11.21
CA PHE A 130 -0.29 23.95 11.19
C PHE A 130 0.00 25.33 11.80
N ARG A 131 -0.71 26.38 11.35
CA ARG A 131 -0.65 27.73 11.95
C ARG A 131 -1.84 27.92 12.90
N ARG A 132 -1.57 28.29 14.15
CA ARG A 132 -2.60 28.42 15.18
C ARG A 132 -3.31 29.79 15.21
N ALA A 133 -2.73 30.82 14.61
CA ALA A 133 -3.21 32.21 14.73
C ALA A 133 -4.64 32.43 14.20
N GLU A 134 -5.05 31.69 13.17
CA GLU A 134 -6.36 31.82 12.53
C GLU A 134 -7.12 30.48 12.49
N SER A 135 -6.80 29.56 13.40
CA SER A 135 -7.50 28.27 13.44
C SER A 135 -8.95 28.45 13.87
N LYS A 136 -9.86 27.87 13.07
CA LYS A 136 -11.32 27.84 13.31
C LYS A 136 -11.85 26.43 13.58
N TYR A 137 -11.08 25.42 13.18
CA TYR A 137 -11.47 24.01 13.20
C TYR A 137 -10.61 23.18 14.16
N SER A 138 -9.85 23.82 15.06
CA SER A 138 -9.04 23.08 16.03
C SER A 138 -9.90 22.16 16.91
N VAL A 139 -9.35 20.99 17.23
CA VAL A 139 -9.95 20.01 18.15
C VAL A 139 -10.44 20.66 19.45
N GLU A 140 -9.71 21.62 20.01
CA GLU A 140 -10.10 22.37 21.21
C GLU A 140 -11.35 23.23 21.02
N GLN A 141 -11.42 23.99 19.92
CA GLN A 141 -12.54 24.88 19.64
C GLN A 141 -13.82 24.07 19.35
N VAL A 142 -13.68 23.04 18.51
CA VAL A 142 -14.78 22.17 18.10
C VAL A 142 -15.19 21.21 19.22
N GLY A 143 -14.29 20.93 20.17
CA GLY A 143 -14.44 19.96 21.27
C GLY A 143 -14.70 18.55 20.76
N VAL A 144 -13.78 18.06 19.94
CA VAL A 144 -13.86 16.67 19.46
C VAL A 144 -13.52 15.73 20.60
N THR A 145 -14.35 14.71 20.79
CA THR A 145 -14.09 13.56 21.67
C THR A 145 -13.85 12.31 20.82
N VAL A 146 -13.23 11.31 21.40
CA VAL A 146 -13.07 9.97 20.79
C VAL A 146 -13.59 8.92 21.76
N GLU A 147 -14.36 7.97 21.25
CA GLU A 147 -14.88 6.82 21.98
C GLU A 147 -14.50 5.54 21.23
N PHE A 148 -14.07 4.51 21.95
CA PHE A 148 -13.62 3.25 21.36
C PHE A 148 -14.67 2.15 21.50
N TYR A 149 -14.84 1.36 20.45
CA TYR A 149 -15.71 0.18 20.44
C TYR A 149 -14.93 -1.07 20.02
N GLY A 150 -15.09 -2.17 20.76
CA GLY A 150 -14.30 -3.37 20.58
C GLY A 150 -12.83 -3.19 21.03
N GLY A 151 -12.04 -4.25 20.89
CA GLY A 151 -10.62 -4.26 21.26
C GLY A 151 -10.36 -3.96 22.73
N GLU A 152 -9.13 -3.55 23.03
CA GLU A 152 -8.66 -3.31 24.39
C GLU A 152 -9.31 -2.09 25.07
N LEU A 153 -9.58 -1.01 24.32
CA LEU A 153 -10.12 0.25 24.86
C LEU A 153 -11.65 0.33 24.78
N ASN A 154 -12.35 -0.81 24.65
CA ASN A 154 -13.80 -0.84 24.50
C ASN A 154 -14.53 -0.05 25.59
N GLY A 155 -15.40 0.88 25.18
CA GLY A 155 -16.20 1.72 26.08
C GLY A 155 -15.43 2.87 26.74
N VAL A 156 -14.15 3.06 26.41
CA VAL A 156 -13.35 4.18 26.91
C VAL A 156 -13.55 5.39 26.02
N SER A 157 -13.81 6.54 26.64
CA SER A 157 -13.89 7.84 25.96
C SER A 157 -12.84 8.82 26.47
N TYR A 158 -12.29 9.60 25.54
CA TYR A 158 -11.34 10.66 25.81
C TYR A 158 -11.87 11.99 25.28
N SER A 159 -11.76 13.02 26.10
CA SER A 159 -12.10 14.40 25.77
C SER A 159 -10.91 15.34 25.81
N ASP A 160 -9.76 14.88 26.33
CA ASP A 160 -8.57 15.71 26.40
C ASP A 160 -7.99 15.93 24.99
N PRO A 161 -7.77 17.19 24.57
CA PRO A 161 -7.39 17.48 23.18
C PRO A 161 -6.06 16.83 22.76
N ALA A 162 -5.14 16.59 23.69
CA ALA A 162 -3.86 15.97 23.40
C ALA A 162 -4.01 14.51 22.98
N THR A 163 -4.80 13.73 23.71
CA THR A 163 -5.07 12.31 23.43
C THR A 163 -5.98 12.15 22.23
N VAL A 164 -7.00 12.99 22.08
CA VAL A 164 -7.86 12.99 20.87
C VAL A 164 -7.01 13.20 19.61
N LYS A 165 -6.10 14.19 19.62
CA LYS A 165 -5.16 14.42 18.50
C LYS A 165 -4.20 13.26 18.28
N LYS A 166 -3.75 12.59 19.34
CA LYS A 166 -2.90 11.40 19.25
C LYS A 166 -3.63 10.29 18.52
N TYR A 167 -4.86 9.96 18.91
CA TYR A 167 -5.63 8.92 18.24
C TYR A 167 -6.09 9.32 16.84
N ALA A 168 -6.43 10.58 16.58
CA ALA A 168 -6.74 11.06 15.24
C ALA A 168 -5.56 10.88 14.26
N ARG A 169 -4.32 11.18 14.69
CA ARG A 169 -3.11 10.89 13.90
C ARG A 169 -2.91 9.41 13.60
N ARG A 170 -3.34 8.52 14.51
CA ARG A 170 -3.22 7.07 14.32
C ARG A 170 -4.35 6.53 13.44
N ALA A 171 -5.58 7.01 13.63
CA ALA A 171 -6.73 6.68 12.80
C ALA A 171 -6.54 7.12 11.34
N GLN A 172 -5.69 8.12 11.09
CA GLN A 172 -5.29 8.47 9.73
C GLN A 172 -4.61 7.30 8.97
N LEU A 173 -4.00 6.36 9.71
CA LEU A 173 -3.26 5.22 9.17
C LEU A 173 -4.11 3.96 9.03
N GLY A 174 -5.39 3.96 9.42
CA GLY A 174 -6.18 2.74 9.49
C GLY A 174 -6.70 2.45 10.89
N GLU A 175 -7.03 1.19 11.14
CA GLU A 175 -7.28 0.65 12.47
C GLU A 175 -6.06 0.79 13.39
N ILE A 176 -6.31 0.88 14.70
CA ILE A 176 -5.29 1.23 15.68
C ILE A 176 -4.86 0.00 16.49
N PHE A 177 -3.56 -0.31 16.46
CA PHE A 177 -2.96 -1.44 17.16
C PHE A 177 -1.94 -0.99 18.20
N GLU A 178 -1.81 -1.68 19.32
CA GLU A 178 -0.62 -1.55 20.17
C GLU A 178 0.58 -2.20 19.46
N LEU A 179 1.71 -1.48 19.42
CA LEU A 179 2.93 -1.93 18.76
C LEU A 179 4.10 -1.94 19.76
N ASP A 180 4.71 -3.11 19.98
CA ASP A 180 5.95 -3.23 20.72
C ASP A 180 7.14 -2.85 19.82
N ARG A 181 7.75 -1.72 20.14
CA ARG A 181 8.94 -1.19 19.46
C ARG A 181 10.23 -1.47 20.22
N ALA A 182 10.15 -1.89 21.48
CA ALA A 182 11.31 -2.08 22.34
C ALA A 182 12.08 -3.35 21.96
N THR A 183 11.36 -4.43 21.67
CA THR A 183 11.96 -5.74 21.36
C THR A 183 12.91 -5.69 20.17
N LEU A 184 12.53 -5.02 19.08
CA LEU A 184 13.34 -4.93 17.85
C LEU A 184 14.04 -3.58 17.68
N LYS A 185 13.88 -2.65 18.64
CA LYS A 185 14.33 -1.25 18.53
C LYS A 185 13.80 -0.58 17.26
N SER A 186 12.50 -0.79 16.98
CA SER A 186 11.86 -0.40 15.73
C SER A 186 11.87 1.12 15.53
N ASP A 187 12.27 1.57 14.34
CA ASP A 187 12.61 2.98 14.08
C ASP A 187 11.38 3.89 13.83
N GLY A 188 10.21 3.30 13.64
CA GLY A 188 8.93 3.98 13.40
C GLY A 188 8.70 4.33 11.93
N VAL A 189 9.44 3.73 10.99
CA VAL A 189 9.35 4.02 9.57
C VAL A 189 8.92 2.76 8.80
N PHE A 190 7.89 2.87 7.97
CA PHE A 190 7.33 1.73 7.23
C PHE A 190 8.34 1.04 6.31
N ARG A 191 8.19 -0.29 6.21
CA ARG A 191 8.92 -1.18 5.30
C ARG A 191 7.97 -1.84 4.30
N SER A 192 8.51 -2.37 3.21
CA SER A 192 7.74 -3.15 2.24
C SER A 192 7.64 -4.61 2.67
N SER A 193 6.52 -5.26 2.33
CA SER A 193 6.35 -6.69 2.52
C SER A 193 7.13 -7.52 1.47
N PRO A 194 7.25 -8.84 1.64
CA PRO A 194 7.83 -9.74 0.63
C PRO A 194 7.15 -9.66 -0.73
N ARG A 195 5.86 -9.29 -0.80
CA ARG A 195 5.17 -9.05 -2.07
C ARG A 195 5.83 -7.92 -2.85
N GLY A 196 6.10 -6.78 -2.20
CA GLY A 196 6.75 -5.64 -2.85
C GLY A 196 8.17 -5.97 -3.30
N TRP A 197 8.95 -6.65 -2.46
CA TRP A 197 10.32 -7.08 -2.79
C TRP A 197 10.35 -8.08 -3.95
N PHE A 198 9.45 -9.06 -3.94
CA PHE A 198 9.33 -10.04 -5.03
C PHE A 198 8.99 -9.35 -6.36
N THR A 199 7.99 -8.47 -6.35
CA THR A 199 7.57 -7.73 -7.55
C THR A 199 8.70 -6.86 -8.09
N PHE A 200 9.40 -6.12 -7.22
CA PHE A 200 10.53 -5.29 -7.61
C PHE A 200 11.65 -6.10 -8.26
N GLY A 201 12.09 -7.19 -7.62
CA GLY A 201 13.15 -8.04 -8.16
C GLY A 201 12.81 -8.64 -9.52
N HIS A 202 11.60 -9.20 -9.67
CA HIS A 202 11.19 -9.84 -10.92
C HIS A 202 10.97 -8.84 -12.05
N ALA A 203 10.43 -7.66 -11.76
CA ALA A 203 10.28 -6.61 -12.77
C ALA A 203 11.64 -6.15 -13.31
N LEU A 204 12.62 -5.94 -12.42
CA LEU A 204 13.98 -5.56 -12.82
C LEU A 204 14.68 -6.66 -13.60
N PHE A 205 14.65 -7.91 -13.13
CA PHE A 205 15.29 -9.01 -13.83
C PHE A 205 14.65 -9.31 -15.19
N ALA A 206 13.33 -9.19 -15.32
CA ALA A 206 12.65 -9.33 -16.61
C ALA A 206 13.15 -8.29 -17.61
N LEU A 207 13.33 -7.03 -17.17
CA LEU A 207 13.87 -5.96 -18.01
C LEU A 207 15.33 -6.23 -18.42
N LEU A 208 16.17 -6.72 -17.50
CA LEU A 208 17.55 -7.08 -17.80
C LEU A 208 17.64 -8.27 -18.77
N PHE A 209 16.79 -9.27 -18.59
CA PHE A 209 16.75 -10.44 -19.47
C PHE A 209 16.23 -10.09 -20.86
N PHE A 210 15.33 -9.11 -20.98
CA PHE A 210 14.94 -8.58 -22.28
C PHE A 210 16.15 -8.02 -23.04
N PHE A 211 16.99 -7.22 -22.39
CA PHE A 211 18.23 -6.73 -23.01
C PHE A 211 19.18 -7.87 -23.38
N GLY A 212 19.36 -8.85 -22.49
CA GLY A 212 20.15 -10.05 -22.77
C GLY A 212 19.63 -10.83 -23.99
N HIS A 213 18.32 -10.96 -24.14
CA HIS A 213 17.69 -11.59 -25.29
C HIS A 213 18.02 -10.85 -26.60
N ILE A 214 17.89 -9.52 -26.63
CA ILE A 214 18.23 -8.71 -27.81
C ILE A 214 19.72 -8.83 -28.15
N TRP A 215 20.59 -8.71 -27.14
CA TRP A 215 22.03 -8.84 -27.32
C TRP A 215 22.43 -10.21 -27.89
N HIS A 216 21.96 -11.30 -27.29
CA HIS A 216 22.29 -12.65 -27.74
C HIS A 216 21.62 -13.01 -29.07
N GLY A 217 20.42 -12.51 -29.33
CA GLY A 217 19.75 -12.64 -30.62
C GLY A 217 20.55 -11.99 -31.74
N ALA A 218 20.98 -10.73 -31.55
CA ALA A 218 21.83 -10.02 -32.51
C ALA A 218 23.18 -10.73 -32.72
N ARG A 219 23.85 -11.14 -31.64
CA ARG A 219 25.13 -11.86 -31.71
C ARG A 219 25.01 -13.20 -32.46
N THR A 220 23.87 -13.87 -32.35
CA THR A 220 23.62 -15.15 -33.03
C THR A 220 23.38 -14.94 -34.52
N LEU A 221 22.57 -13.95 -34.90
CA LEU A 221 22.22 -13.67 -36.30
C LEU A 221 23.37 -13.01 -37.07
N PHE A 222 24.06 -12.04 -36.47
CA PHE A 222 25.15 -11.26 -37.08
C PHE A 222 26.53 -11.75 -36.63
N ARG A 223 26.68 -13.08 -36.49
CA ARG A 223 27.92 -13.69 -36.01
C ARG A 223 29.09 -13.47 -36.96
N ASP A 224 28.81 -13.47 -38.26
CA ASP A 224 29.75 -13.26 -39.36
C ASP A 224 30.43 -11.89 -39.29
N VAL A 225 29.68 -10.84 -38.95
CA VAL A 225 30.19 -9.46 -38.84
C VAL A 225 30.55 -9.05 -37.41
N PHE A 226 30.56 -9.98 -36.44
CA PHE A 226 30.78 -9.67 -35.03
C PHE A 226 32.17 -9.06 -34.76
N ALA A 227 33.19 -9.46 -35.52
CA ALA A 227 34.56 -8.94 -35.40
C ALA A 227 34.86 -7.71 -36.28
N GLY A 228 33.86 -7.19 -36.99
CA GLY A 228 34.00 -6.14 -37.98
C GLY A 228 33.33 -6.51 -39.31
N ILE A 229 33.05 -5.50 -40.14
CA ILE A 229 32.54 -5.68 -41.50
C ILE A 229 33.68 -5.99 -42.48
N ASP A 230 33.32 -6.54 -43.65
CA ASP A 230 34.24 -6.71 -44.76
C ASP A 230 34.84 -5.35 -45.18
N PRO A 231 36.18 -5.20 -45.23
CA PRO A 231 36.82 -3.96 -45.67
C PRO A 231 36.48 -3.57 -47.12
N ASP A 232 36.03 -4.51 -47.97
CA ASP A 232 35.76 -4.27 -49.40
C ASP A 232 34.26 -4.09 -49.72
N LEU A 233 33.42 -3.75 -48.74
CA LEU A 233 31.94 -3.71 -48.85
C LEU A 233 31.37 -2.57 -49.73
N ASP A 234 32.18 -1.60 -50.14
CA ASP A 234 31.74 -0.31 -50.71
C ASP A 234 30.84 -0.39 -51.95
N ALA A 235 30.96 -1.43 -52.79
CA ALA A 235 30.14 -1.56 -53.99
C ALA A 235 28.68 -1.95 -53.69
N GLN A 236 28.42 -2.66 -52.58
CA GLN A 236 27.12 -3.23 -52.24
C GLN A 236 26.16 -2.24 -51.55
N VAL A 237 26.71 -1.17 -50.97
CA VAL A 237 25.95 -0.14 -50.23
C VAL A 237 25.59 1.09 -51.06
N LYS A 238 25.98 1.12 -52.35
CA LYS A 238 25.67 2.24 -53.26
C LYS A 238 24.19 2.27 -53.62
N PHE A 239 23.58 3.45 -53.51
CA PHE A 239 22.19 3.67 -53.91
C PHE A 239 21.95 3.29 -55.38
N GLY A 240 20.94 2.48 -55.63
CA GLY A 240 20.50 2.11 -56.97
C GLY A 240 21.42 1.18 -57.75
N ALA A 241 22.47 0.61 -57.15
CA ALA A 241 23.37 -0.32 -57.84
C ALA A 241 22.72 -1.69 -58.14
N PHE A 242 21.78 -2.12 -57.29
CA PHE A 242 21.10 -3.42 -57.37
C PHE A 242 19.57 -3.21 -57.34
N GLN A 243 18.82 -4.17 -57.89
CA GLN A 243 17.36 -4.19 -57.80
C GLN A 243 16.88 -4.64 -56.41
N LYS A 244 17.67 -5.45 -55.69
CA LYS A 244 17.41 -5.90 -54.32
C LYS A 244 18.64 -5.67 -53.44
N LEU A 245 18.44 -5.11 -52.23
CA LEU A 245 19.53 -4.87 -51.27
C LEU A 245 20.11 -6.20 -50.76
N GLY A 246 21.44 -6.29 -50.65
CA GLY A 246 22.14 -7.47 -50.15
C GLY A 246 22.23 -8.66 -51.12
N ASP A 247 21.84 -8.49 -52.39
CA ASP A 247 21.87 -9.55 -53.40
C ASP A 247 22.67 -9.15 -54.65
N PRO A 248 23.93 -9.61 -54.79
CA PRO A 248 24.81 -9.21 -55.88
C PRO A 248 24.36 -9.74 -57.26
N THR A 249 23.45 -10.72 -57.31
CA THR A 249 22.93 -11.28 -58.58
C THR A 249 21.94 -10.35 -59.27
N THR A 250 21.48 -9.29 -58.58
CA THR A 250 20.41 -8.39 -59.06
C THR A 250 20.93 -7.04 -59.55
N LYS A 251 22.17 -6.98 -60.06
CA LYS A 251 22.79 -5.73 -60.52
C LYS A 251 21.93 -5.06 -61.60
N ARG A 252 21.64 -3.77 -61.45
CA ARG A 252 20.90 -3.02 -62.49
C ARG A 252 21.77 -2.92 -63.75
N GLN A 253 21.19 -3.26 -64.90
CA GLN A 253 21.78 -2.94 -66.19
C GLN A 253 21.58 -1.45 -66.45
N ALA A 254 22.62 -0.77 -66.93
CA ALA A 254 22.48 0.59 -67.41
C ALA A 254 21.57 0.57 -68.64
N VAL A 255 20.53 1.40 -68.62
CA VAL A 255 19.75 1.76 -69.82
C VAL A 255 20.52 2.87 -70.54
#